data_AF-A0A1I2J9Y4-F1
#
_entry.id   AF-A0A1I2J9Y4-F1
#
_cell.length_a   1.000
_cell.length_b   1.000
_cell.length_c   1.000
_cell.angle_alpha   90.00
_cell.angle_beta   90.00
_cell.angle_gamma   90.00
#
_symmetry.space_group_name_H-M   'P 1'
#
loop_
_entity.id
_entity.type
_entity.pdbx_description
1 polymer ?
#
loop_
_entity_poly.entity_id
_entity_poly.type
_entity_poly.pdbx_seq_one_letter_code
_entity_poly.pdbx_strand_id
1 'polypeptide(L)'
;MNLLASMRMEIRMKWNVVLADVLIVVALCGPLYGFALERSYQMSLPRSPELKTGHVIPRNNHGVVVYYSEDEVSKLRALWVGGALVGIVAGLIHKYSK
;
A
#
# COMPACT_ATOMS: atom_id res chain seq x y z
N MET A 1 -26.04 -28.45 -18.84
CA MET A 1 -25.66 -27.62 -17.68
C MET A 1 -26.93 -27.01 -17.11
N ASN A 2 -27.18 -27.09 -15.80
CA ASN A 2 -28.47 -26.69 -15.22
C ASN A 2 -28.55 -25.14 -15.12
N LEU A 3 -29.69 -24.54 -15.47
CA LEU A 3 -29.87 -23.06 -15.55
C LEU A 3 -29.45 -22.35 -14.26
N LEU A 4 -29.79 -22.95 -13.11
CA LEU A 4 -29.42 -22.46 -11.78
C LEU A 4 -27.91 -22.40 -11.54
N ALA A 5 -27.14 -23.35 -12.10
CA ALA A 5 -25.68 -23.35 -11.99
C ALA A 5 -25.07 -22.21 -12.82
N SER A 6 -25.60 -21.97 -14.01
CA SER A 6 -25.19 -20.85 -14.87
C SER A 6 -25.43 -19.49 -14.20
N MET A 7 -26.64 -19.29 -13.64
CA MET A 7 -26.99 -18.05 -12.94
C MET A 7 -26.13 -17.81 -11.70
N ARG A 8 -25.83 -18.86 -10.91
CA ARG A 8 -24.93 -18.73 -9.74
C ARG A 8 -23.51 -18.32 -10.14
N MET A 9 -22.99 -18.83 -11.26
CA MET A 9 -21.66 -18.44 -11.74
C MET A 9 -21.61 -16.98 -12.18
N GLU A 10 -22.61 -16.51 -12.93
CA GLU A 10 -22.67 -15.12 -13.38
C GLU A 10 -22.73 -14.14 -12.19
N ILE A 11 -23.57 -14.43 -11.20
CA ILE A 11 -23.68 -13.62 -9.98
C ILE A 11 -22.34 -13.59 -9.24
N ARG A 12 -21.66 -14.73 -9.09
CA ARG A 12 -20.35 -14.82 -8.44
C ARG A 12 -19.29 -13.97 -9.15
N MET A 13 -19.26 -13.98 -10.48
CA MET A 13 -18.30 -13.17 -11.25
C MET A 13 -18.54 -11.67 -11.05
N LYS A 14 -19.80 -11.22 -11.05
CA LYS A 14 -20.14 -9.82 -10.76
C LYS A 14 -19.66 -9.39 -9.36
N TRP A 15 -19.86 -10.23 -8.35
CA TRP A 15 -19.38 -9.95 -6.99
C TRP A 15 -17.86 -9.91 -6.89
N ASN A 16 -17.15 -10.77 -7.61
CA ASN A 16 -15.68 -10.73 -7.63
C ASN A 16 -15.15 -9.43 -8.24
N VAL A 17 -15.80 -8.90 -9.28
CA VAL A 17 -15.43 -7.60 -9.87
C VAL A 17 -15.61 -6.48 -8.84
N VAL A 18 -16.75 -6.44 -8.15
CA VAL A 18 -16.99 -5.45 -7.08
C VAL A 18 -15.94 -5.56 -5.97
N LEU A 19 -15.60 -6.78 -5.55
CA LEU A 19 -14.55 -7.01 -4.55
C LEU A 19 -13.19 -6.50 -5.04
N ALA A 20 -12.83 -6.76 -6.29
CA ALA A 20 -11.58 -6.27 -6.87
C ALA A 20 -11.53 -4.73 -6.87
N ASP A 21 -12.61 -4.06 -7.25
CA ASP A 21 -12.67 -2.59 -7.25
C ASP A 21 -12.49 -2.01 -5.84
N VAL A 22 -13.12 -2.61 -4.83
CA VAL A 22 -12.94 -2.22 -3.42
C VAL A 22 -11.48 -2.41 -2.99
N LEU A 23 -10.87 -3.54 -3.33
CA LEU A 23 -9.47 -3.80 -2.99
C LEU A 23 -8.50 -2.84 -3.69
N ILE A 24 -8.79 -2.40 -4.92
CA ILE A 24 -8.01 -1.37 -5.60
C ILE A 24 -8.05 -0.06 -4.82
N VAL A 25 -9.23 0.36 -4.34
CA VAL A 25 -9.35 1.57 -3.51
C VAL A 25 -8.52 1.43 -2.23
N VAL A 26 -8.61 0.28 -1.55
CA VAL A 26 -7.82 0.00 -0.34
C VAL A 26 -6.32 -0.02 -0.64
N ALA A 27 -5.91 -0.60 -1.76
CA ALA A 27 -4.51 -0.65 -2.19
C ALA A 27 -3.90 0.75 -2.34
N LEU A 28 -4.69 1.73 -2.79
CA LEU A 28 -4.23 3.11 -2.96
C LEU A 28 -4.08 3.87 -1.63
N CYS A 29 -4.81 3.48 -0.58
CA CYS A 29 -4.70 4.12 0.73
C CYS A 29 -3.28 3.99 1.33
N GLY A 30 -2.61 2.86 1.13
CA GLY A 30 -1.25 2.62 1.63
C GLY A 30 -0.24 3.64 1.09
N PRO A 31 -0.03 3.72 -0.24
CA PRO A 31 0.80 4.73 -0.88
C PRO A 31 0.42 6.18 -0.53
N LEU A 32 -0.87 6.52 -0.54
CA LEU A 32 -1.33 7.88 -0.21
C LEU A 32 -0.95 8.28 1.22
N TYR A 33 -1.19 7.38 2.18
CA TYR A 33 -0.78 7.59 3.55
C TYR A 33 0.75 7.59 3.69
N GLY A 34 1.46 6.72 2.96
CA GLY A 34 2.91 6.69 2.89
C GLY A 34 3.52 8.02 2.43
N PHE A 35 2.96 8.64 1.39
CA PHE A 35 3.37 9.99 0.95
C PHE A 35 3.13 11.07 2.01
N ALA A 36 1.96 11.05 2.65
CA ALA A 36 1.66 11.99 3.73
C ALA A 36 2.62 11.83 4.92
N LEU A 37 2.94 10.58 5.26
CA LEU A 37 3.88 10.24 6.33
C LEU A 37 5.31 10.65 5.99
N GLU A 38 5.79 10.39 4.76
CA GLU A 38 7.09 10.87 4.29
C GLU A 38 7.19 12.39 4.35
N ARG A 39 6.13 13.11 3.95
CA ARG A 39 6.09 14.57 4.07
C ARG A 39 6.17 15.02 5.53
N SER A 40 5.46 14.35 6.44
CA SER A 40 5.56 14.64 7.88
C SER A 40 6.99 14.42 8.38
N TYR A 41 7.63 13.32 7.99
CA TYR A 41 8.99 12.99 8.40
C TYR A 41 10.02 14.00 7.91
N GLN A 42 9.88 14.53 6.69
CA GLN A 42 10.74 15.61 6.20
C GLN A 42 10.71 16.88 7.08
N MET A 43 9.60 17.11 7.79
CA MET A 43 9.43 18.27 8.67
C MET A 43 9.84 18.00 10.12
N SER A 44 9.73 16.76 10.60
CA SER A 44 9.92 16.42 12.02
C SER A 44 11.22 15.67 12.32
N LEU A 45 11.80 14.96 11.37
CA LEU A 45 12.99 14.13 11.61
C LEU A 45 14.29 14.93 11.56
N PRO A 46 15.33 14.49 12.29
CA PRO A 46 16.60 15.19 12.32
C PRO A 46 17.31 15.16 10.96
N ARG A 47 18.02 16.25 10.64
CA ARG A 47 18.85 16.38 9.43
C ARG A 47 20.29 15.89 9.60
N SER A 48 20.60 15.35 10.77
CA SER A 48 21.87 14.72 11.11
C SER A 48 21.61 13.42 11.87
N PRO A 49 22.56 12.47 11.89
CA PRO A 49 22.39 11.25 12.67
C PRO A 49 22.23 11.56 14.16
N GLU A 50 21.27 10.92 14.82
CA GLU A 50 21.03 11.05 16.27
C GLU A 50 20.95 9.67 16.93
N LEU A 51 22.02 9.28 17.63
CA LEU A 51 22.15 7.97 18.26
C LEU A 51 21.18 7.75 19.42
N LYS A 52 20.83 8.80 20.17
CA LYS A 52 19.95 8.69 21.34
C LYS A 52 18.53 8.24 20.98
N THR A 53 18.05 8.69 19.83
CA THR A 53 16.69 8.44 19.34
C THR A 53 16.66 7.33 18.28
N GLY A 54 17.82 6.81 17.85
CA GLY A 54 17.95 5.77 16.84
C GLY A 54 17.80 6.24 15.40
N HIS A 55 17.77 7.56 15.16
CA HIS A 55 17.66 8.15 13.82
C HIS A 55 19.04 8.16 13.16
N VAL A 56 19.43 7.04 12.57
CA VAL A 56 20.77 6.83 11.98
C VAL A 56 20.72 6.46 10.50
N ILE A 57 19.55 6.17 9.96
CA ILE A 57 19.39 5.69 8.59
C ILE A 57 19.13 6.90 7.67
N PRO A 58 20.08 7.33 6.84
CA PRO A 58 19.87 8.47 5.97
C PRO A 58 18.87 8.11 4.87
N ARG A 59 17.90 8.99 4.64
CA ARG A 59 16.97 8.90 3.52
C ARG A 59 16.93 10.25 2.82
N ASN A 60 17.24 10.24 1.53
CA ASN A 60 17.08 11.40 0.67
C ASN A 60 15.70 11.35 0.01
N ASN A 61 14.91 12.39 0.21
CA ASN A 61 13.63 12.56 -0.47
C ASN A 61 13.63 13.92 -1.19
N HIS A 62 13.77 13.89 -2.52
CA HIS A 62 13.82 15.09 -3.38
C HIS A 62 14.82 16.17 -2.93
N GLY A 63 16.01 15.77 -2.44
CA GLY A 63 17.06 16.71 -2.02
C GLY A 63 17.03 17.08 -0.54
N VAL A 64 15.99 16.65 0.20
CA VAL A 64 15.96 16.76 1.65
C VAL A 64 16.46 15.46 2.25
N VAL A 65 17.58 15.51 2.98
CA VAL A 65 18.09 14.36 3.73
C VAL A 65 17.62 14.47 5.18
N VAL A 66 16.89 13.45 5.62
CA VAL A 66 16.56 13.25 7.04
C VAL A 66 16.98 11.84 7.47
N TYR A 67 17.13 11.64 8.78
CA TYR A 67 17.56 10.38 9.34
C TYR A 67 16.39 9.68 10.02
N TYR A 68 16.16 8.44 9.61
CA TYR A 68 15.08 7.58 10.07
C TYR A 68 15.58 6.60 11.13
N SER A 69 14.65 6.14 11.97
CA SER A 69 14.80 4.92 12.76
C SER A 69 14.36 3.69 11.95
N GLU A 70 14.77 2.50 12.39
CA GLU A 70 14.37 1.21 11.79
C GLU A 70 12.85 1.05 11.74
N ASP A 71 12.14 1.47 12.80
CA ASP A 71 10.69 1.37 12.89
C ASP A 71 9.98 2.23 11.84
N GLU A 72 10.48 3.44 11.57
CA GLU A 72 9.90 4.35 10.58
C GLU A 72 10.13 3.85 9.15
N VAL A 73 11.33 3.30 8.88
CA VAL A 73 11.62 2.63 7.61
C VAL A 73 10.70 1.43 7.40
N SER A 74 10.53 0.60 8.45
CA SER A 74 9.66 -0.57 8.43
C SER A 74 8.19 -0.19 8.17
N LYS A 75 7.68 0.84 8.87
CA LYS A 75 6.32 1.36 8.66
C LYS A 75 6.10 1.83 7.22
N LEU A 76 7.01 2.64 6.67
CA LEU A 76 6.91 3.07 5.28
C LEU A 76 6.93 1.88 4.33
N ARG A 77 7.86 0.94 4.52
CA ARG A 77 7.95 -0.26 3.69
C ARG A 77 6.65 -1.06 3.74
N ALA A 78 6.05 -1.24 4.92
CA ALA A 78 4.80 -1.96 5.09
C ALA A 78 3.64 -1.28 4.35
N LEU A 79 3.56 0.06 4.37
CA LEU A 79 2.55 0.81 3.64
C LEU A 79 2.70 0.65 2.11
N TRP A 80 3.93 0.78 1.60
CA TRP A 80 4.23 0.64 0.18
C TRP A 80 3.99 -0.79 -0.32
N VAL A 81 4.61 -1.77 0.34
CA VAL A 81 4.54 -3.18 -0.06
C VAL A 81 3.14 -3.73 0.18
N GLY A 82 2.50 -3.39 1.30
CA GLY A 82 1.13 -3.83 1.61
C GLY A 82 0.14 -3.33 0.58
N GLY A 83 0.18 -2.03 0.24
CA GLY A 83 -0.67 -1.47 -0.80
C GLY A 83 -0.43 -2.14 -2.16
N ALA A 84 0.84 -2.33 -2.55
CA ALA A 84 1.19 -3.01 -3.80
C ALA A 84 0.66 -4.45 -3.85
N LEU A 85 0.82 -5.23 -2.78
CA LEU A 85 0.33 -6.61 -2.71
C LEU A 85 -1.20 -6.69 -2.83
N VAL A 86 -1.92 -5.82 -2.12
CA VAL A 86 -3.39 -5.74 -2.23
C VAL A 86 -3.81 -5.39 -3.65
N GLY A 87 -3.11 -4.43 -4.29
CA GLY A 87 -3.38 -4.03 -5.67
C GLY A 87 -3.13 -5.17 -6.68
N ILE A 88 -2.05 -5.95 -6.50
CA ILE A 88 -1.77 -7.13 -7.32
C ILE A 88 -2.88 -8.17 -7.18
N VAL A 89 -3.29 -8.48 -5.95
CA VAL A 89 -4.38 -9.44 -5.69
C VAL A 89 -5.68 -8.96 -6.35
N ALA A 90 -6.02 -7.68 -6.20
CA ALA A 90 -7.20 -7.10 -6.83
C ALA A 90 -7.16 -7.21 -8.36
N GLY A 91 -6.01 -6.90 -8.97
CA GLY A 91 -5.80 -7.04 -10.41
C GLY A 91 -5.94 -8.50 -10.90
N LEU A 92 -5.46 -9.47 -10.12
CA LEU A 92 -5.65 -10.89 -10.42
C LEU A 92 -7.13 -11.29 -10.35
N ILE A 93 -7.86 -10.86 -9.32
CA ILE A 93 -9.31 -11.11 -9.21
C ILE A 93 -10.04 -10.52 -10.42
N HIS A 94 -9.70 -9.29 -10.81
CA HIS A 94 -10.32 -8.63 -11.96
C HIS A 94 -10.02 -9.36 -13.27
N LYS A 95 -8.79 -9.86 -13.45
CA LYS A 95 -8.37 -10.62 -14.65
C LYS A 95 -9.11 -11.96 -14.78
N TYR A 96 -9.36 -12.66 -13.68
CA TYR A 96 -10.01 -13.99 -13.69
C TYR A 96 -11.54 -13.95 -13.49
N SER A 97 -12.13 -12.77 -13.38
CA SER A 97 -13.58 -12.58 -13.24
C SER A 97 -14.24 -11.96 -14.48
N LYS A 98 -13.45 -11.71 -15.53
CA LYS A 98 -13.90 -11.36 -16.89
C LYS A 98 -13.84 -12.61 -17.76
#